data_AF-A0A8T4YQX4-F1
#
_entry.id   AF-A0A8T4YQX4-F1
#
_cell.length_a   1.000
_cell.length_b   1.000
_cell.length_c   1.000
_cell.angle_alpha   90.00
_cell.angle_beta   90.00
_cell.angle_gamma   90.00
#
_symmetry.space_group_name_H-M   'P 1'
#
loop_
_entity.id
_entity.type
_entity.pdbx_description
1 polymer ?
#
loop_
_entity_poly.entity_id
_entity_poly.type
_entity_poly.pdbx_seq_one_letter_code
_entity_poly.pdbx_strand_id
1 'polypeptide(L)'
;MIKDVDENAFRRLKSEAIKKGMKIGQAASQAFRLWVQESELKPLKDIARLRDAAETIEKARLKLQTIEGWSSVEVIRSWRERPKAQS
;
A
#
# COMPACT_ATOMS: atom_id res chain seq x y z
N MET A 1 11.61 29.06 10.73
CA MET A 1 10.79 29.91 9.85
C MET A 1 10.97 29.39 8.43
N ILE A 2 9.90 29.01 7.73
CA ILE A 2 9.98 28.62 6.32
C ILE A 2 10.06 29.91 5.50
N LYS A 3 11.07 30.02 4.65
CA LYS A 3 11.28 31.17 3.75
C LYS A 3 10.87 30.78 2.33
N ASP A 4 10.62 31.78 1.49
CA ASP A 4 10.37 31.60 0.05
C ASP A 4 9.20 30.66 -0.29
N VAL A 5 8.13 30.75 0.50
CA VAL A 5 6.88 30.04 0.23
C VAL A 5 6.13 30.77 -0.88
N ASP A 6 5.62 30.01 -1.85
CA ASP A 6 4.71 30.54 -2.87
C ASP A 6 3.53 31.27 -2.21
N GLU A 7 3.36 32.54 -2.58
CA GLU A 7 2.37 33.45 -1.97
C GLU A 7 0.94 32.92 -2.17
N ASN A 8 0.64 32.29 -3.32
CA ASN A 8 -0.68 31.74 -3.59
C ASN A 8 -0.95 30.49 -2.74
N ALA A 9 0.04 29.62 -2.58
CA ALA A 9 -0.04 28.46 -1.71
C ALA A 9 -0.24 28.87 -0.24
N PHE A 10 0.49 29.89 0.21
CA PHE A 10 0.33 30.42 1.57
C PHE A 10 -1.07 31.02 1.80
N ARG A 11 -1.58 31.80 0.84
CA ARG A 11 -2.96 32.34 0.90
C ARG A 11 -4.01 31.25 0.99
N ARG A 12 -3.87 30.19 0.19
CA ARG A 12 -4.79 29.04 0.24
C ARG A 12 -4.75 28.35 1.60
N LEU A 13 -3.57 28.06 2.13
CA LEU A 13 -3.41 27.47 3.45
C LEU A 13 -4.06 28.34 4.54
N LYS A 14 -3.85 29.66 4.49
CA LYS A 14 -4.45 30.61 5.43
C LYS A 14 -5.97 30.60 5.36
N SER A 15 -6.56 30.64 4.16
CA SER A 15 -8.01 30.59 3.97
C SER A 15 -8.61 29.29 4.51
N GLU A 16 -7.97 28.15 4.26
CA GLU A 16 -8.43 26.86 4.79
C GLU A 16 -8.29 26.75 6.31
N ALA A 17 -7.21 27.32 6.88
CA ALA A 17 -7.04 27.38 8.33
C ALA A 17 -8.17 28.19 8.99
N ILE A 18 -8.54 29.34 8.40
CA ILE A 18 -9.64 30.18 8.90
C ILE A 18 -10.98 29.44 8.83
N LYS A 19 -11.29 28.81 7.69
CA LYS A 19 -12.54 28.03 7.53
C LYS A 19 -12.67 26.93 8.59
N LYS A 20 -11.56 26.34 9.01
CA LYS A 20 -11.51 25.26 10.00
C LYS A 20 -11.30 25.75 11.44
N GLY A 21 -11.26 27.08 11.67
CA GLY A 21 -11.02 27.64 13.01
C GLY A 21 -9.63 27.32 13.58
N MET A 22 -8.63 27.07 12.72
CA MET A 22 -7.28 26.68 13.12
C MET A 22 -6.29 27.85 13.01
N LYS A 23 -5.29 27.87 13.90
CA LYS A 23 -4.16 28.79 13.73
C LYS A 23 -3.33 28.38 12.52
N ILE A 24 -2.81 29.35 11.76
CA ILE A 24 -2.00 29.09 10.55
C ILE A 24 -0.82 28.15 10.84
N GLY A 25 -0.10 28.34 11.96
CA GLY A 25 1.00 27.46 12.35
C GLY A 25 0.58 26.02 12.66
N GLN A 26 -0.63 25.83 13.20
CA GLN A 26 -1.19 24.49 13.44
C GLN A 26 -1.56 23.80 12.13
N ALA A 27 -2.20 24.53 11.21
CA ALA A 27 -2.52 24.03 9.88
C ALA A 27 -1.26 23.66 9.09
N ALA A 28 -0.22 24.51 9.13
CA ALA A 28 1.06 24.22 8.50
C ALA A 28 1.73 22.96 9.08
N SER A 29 1.74 22.83 10.40
CA SER A 29 2.33 21.65 11.08
C SER A 29 1.56 20.38 10.75
N GLN A 30 0.23 20.45 10.64
CA GLN A 30 -0.60 19.30 10.27
C GLN A 30 -0.41 18.92 8.81
N ALA A 31 -0.38 19.88 7.89
CA ALA A 31 -0.10 19.64 6.48
C ALA A 31 1.27 18.98 6.29
N PHE A 32 2.30 19.45 7.01
CA PHE A 32 3.63 18.86 6.96
C PHE A 32 3.66 17.42 7.49
N ARG A 33 2.99 17.14 8.61
CA ARG A 33 2.87 15.77 9.13
C ARG A 33 2.21 14.82 8.14
N LEU A 34 1.10 15.25 7.52
CA LEU A 34 0.39 14.45 6.51
C LEU A 34 1.26 14.22 5.28
N TRP A 35 1.98 15.24 4.82
CA TRP A 35 2.92 15.09 3.70
C TRP A 35 4.04 14.10 4.00
N VAL A 36 4.64 14.17 5.19
CA VAL A 36 5.66 13.20 5.61
C VAL A 36 5.07 11.80 5.65
N GLN A 37 3.92 11.60 6.28
CA GLN A 37 3.24 10.30 6.32
C GLN A 37 2.92 9.77 4.92
N GLU A 38 2.42 10.60 4.02
CA GLU A 38 2.13 10.21 2.63
C GLU A 38 3.41 9.90 1.85
N SER A 39 4.48 10.65 2.11
CA SER A 39 5.80 10.41 1.51
C SER A 39 6.45 9.12 2.02
N GLU A 40 6.21 8.74 3.28
CA GLU A 40 6.67 7.49 3.89
C GLU A 40 5.80 6.30 3.47
N LEU A 41 4.49 6.51 3.26
CA LEU A 41 3.57 5.51 2.71
C LEU A 41 3.82 5.23 1.23
N LYS A 42 4.55 6.10 0.52
CA LYS A 42 5.21 5.75 -0.74
C LYS A 42 6.60 5.20 -0.40
N PRO A 43 6.69 3.86 -0.35
CA PRO A 43 6.88 3.19 -1.63
C PRO A 43 6.18 1.81 -1.72
N LEU A 44 5.27 1.66 -2.70
CA LEU A 44 5.28 0.40 -3.46
C LEU A 44 6.64 0.40 -4.17
N LYS A 45 7.63 -0.21 -3.51
CA LYS A 45 9.09 -0.07 -3.74
C LYS A 45 9.56 -0.29 -5.17
N ASP A 46 8.70 -0.84 -6.01
CA ASP A 46 8.89 -0.80 -7.44
C ASP A 46 7.56 -1.20 -8.09
N ILE A 47 6.77 -0.24 -8.57
CA ILE A 47 5.54 -0.55 -9.33
C ILE A 47 5.89 -1.44 -10.53
N ALA A 48 7.08 -1.25 -11.11
CA ALA A 48 7.59 -2.13 -12.16
C ALA A 48 7.79 -3.57 -11.65
N ARG A 49 8.43 -3.80 -10.49
CA ARG A 49 8.56 -5.17 -9.96
C ARG A 49 7.23 -5.79 -9.58
N LEU A 50 6.26 -5.01 -9.11
CA LEU A 50 4.93 -5.54 -8.82
C LEU A 50 4.21 -5.97 -10.09
N ARG A 51 4.36 -5.18 -11.17
CA ARG A 51 3.82 -5.54 -12.49
C ARG A 51 4.51 -6.79 -13.03
N ASP A 52 5.84 -6.86 -12.96
CA ASP A 52 6.62 -8.03 -13.40
C ASP A 52 6.26 -9.29 -12.60
N ALA A 53 6.07 -9.16 -11.28
CA ALA A 53 5.62 -10.26 -10.43
C ALA A 53 4.21 -10.73 -10.82
N ALA A 54 3.28 -9.81 -11.05
CA ALA A 54 1.93 -10.13 -11.50
C ALA A 54 1.92 -10.83 -12.87
N GLU A 55 2.70 -10.32 -13.84
CA GLU A 55 2.86 -10.95 -15.16
C GLU A 55 3.49 -12.35 -15.05
N THR A 56 4.45 -12.54 -14.14
CA THR A 56 5.08 -13.85 -13.89
C THR A 56 4.08 -14.85 -13.29
N ILE A 57 3.29 -14.43 -12.31
CA ILE A 57 2.23 -15.25 -11.71
C ILE A 57 1.20 -15.65 -12.77
N GLU A 58 0.78 -14.72 -13.62
CA GLU A 58 -0.21 -15.01 -14.66
C GLU A 58 0.34 -15.95 -15.74
N LYS A 59 1.60 -15.76 -16.17
CA LYS A 59 2.28 -16.70 -17.08
C LYS A 59 2.40 -18.10 -16.48
N ALA A 60 2.68 -18.21 -15.17
CA ALA A 60 2.71 -19.48 -14.47
C ALA A 60 1.32 -20.12 -14.43
N ARG A 61 0.28 -19.32 -14.10
CA ARG A 61 -1.11 -19.77 -14.05
C ARG A 61 -1.60 -20.31 -15.39
N LEU A 62 -1.29 -19.63 -16.49
CA LEU A 62 -1.67 -20.06 -17.84
C LEU A 62 -0.99 -21.37 -18.28
N LYS A 63 0.18 -21.68 -17.72
CA LYS A 63 0.90 -22.93 -17.97
C LYS A 63 0.40 -24.08 -17.10
N LEU A 64 -0.39 -23.81 -16.05
CA LEU A 64 -1.04 -24.86 -15.29
C LEU A 64 -2.17 -25.43 -16.16
N GLN A 65 -1.95 -26.63 -16.68
CA GLN A 65 -3.04 -27.45 -17.19
C GLN A 65 -3.89 -27.88 -15.99
N THR A 66 -5.22 -27.99 -16.20
CA THR A 66 -6.10 -28.64 -15.25
C THR A 66 -5.58 -30.06 -15.05
N ILE A 67 -5.06 -30.37 -13.86
CA ILE A 67 -4.62 -31.73 -13.54
C ILE A 67 -5.90 -32.55 -13.35
N GLU A 68 -6.22 -33.39 -14.32
CA GLU A 68 -7.37 -34.28 -14.26
C GLU A 68 -7.22 -35.20 -13.03
N GLY A 69 -8.24 -35.24 -12.17
CA GLY A 69 -8.20 -35.97 -10.90
C GLY A 69 -7.53 -35.23 -9.72
N TRP A 70 -7.07 -33.99 -9.88
CA TRP A 70 -6.55 -33.20 -8.75
C TRP A 70 -7.66 -32.44 -8.02
N SER A 71 -7.97 -32.87 -6.80
CA SER A 71 -8.91 -32.19 -5.91
C SER A 71 -8.17 -31.44 -4.82
N SER A 72 -8.25 -30.10 -4.82
CA SER A 72 -7.67 -29.27 -3.77
C SER A 72 -8.22 -29.63 -2.38
N VAL A 73 -9.48 -30.09 -2.32
CA VAL A 73 -10.13 -30.54 -1.09
C VAL A 73 -9.50 -31.82 -0.56
N GLU A 74 -9.19 -32.80 -1.43
CA GLU A 74 -8.57 -34.06 -1.03
C GLU A 74 -7.11 -33.87 -0.60
N VAL A 75 -6.37 -32.99 -1.29
CA VAL A 75 -5.00 -32.63 -0.88
C VAL A 75 -4.99 -31.99 0.50
N ILE A 76 -5.87 -31.02 0.75
CA ILE A 76 -5.97 -30.35 2.06
C ILE A 76 -6.44 -31.34 3.14
N ARG A 77 -7.37 -32.24 2.82
CA ARG A 77 -7.80 -33.31 3.74
C ARG A 77 -6.62 -34.21 4.12
N SER A 78 -5.80 -34.63 3.15
CA SER A 78 -4.61 -35.45 3.40
C SER A 78 -3.60 -34.77 4.34
N TRP A 79 -3.47 -33.44 4.30
CA TRP A 79 -2.60 -32.71 5.23
C TRP A 79 -3.16 -32.68 6.65
N ARG A 80 -4.48 -32.62 6.80
CA ARG A 80 -5.15 -32.66 8.12
C ARG A 80 -5.12 -34.05 8.74
N GLU A 81 -5.19 -35.08 7.91
CA GLU A 81 -5.21 -36.48 8.32
C GLU A 81 -3.81 -37.07 8.50
N ARG A 82 -2.76 -36.41 7.99
CA ARG A 82 -1.38 -36.79 8.29
C ARG A 82 -1.16 -36.75 9.80
N PRO A 83 -0.76 -37.86 10.44
CA PRO A 83 -0.35 -37.84 11.82
C PRO A 83 0.81 -36.86 11.95
N LYS A 84 0.71 -35.91 12.88
CA LYS A 84 1.89 -35.12 13.27
C LYS A 84 2.94 -36.14 13.72
N ALA A 85 4.09 -36.17 13.05
CA ALA A 85 5.23 -36.93 13.53
C ALA A 85 5.45 -36.54 15.00
N GLN A 86 5.36 -37.52 15.91
CA GLN A 86 5.68 -37.31 17.31
C GLN A 86 7.17 -37.00 17.38
N SER A 87 7.50 -35.75 17.74
CA SER A 87 8.84 -35.34 18.15
C SER A 87 9.17 -35.89 19.53
#